data_AF-A0A0V1DXJ9-F1
#
_entry.id   AF-A0A0V1DXJ9-F1
#
_cell.length_a   1.000
_cell.length_b   1.000
_cell.length_c   1.000
_cell.angle_alpha   90.00
_cell.angle_beta   90.00
_cell.angle_gamma   90.00
#
_symmetry.space_group_name_H-M   'P 1'
#
loop_
_entity.id
_entity.type
_entity.pdbx_description
1 polymer ?
#
loop_
_entity_poly.entity_id
_entity_poly.type
_entity_poly.pdbx_seq_one_letter_code
_entity_poly.pdbx_strand_id
1 'polypeptide(L)'
;MMLNAGRVRANDEIFNSSGINESSTPARRTLPPPESLGSIFTSMMLHLFRNYMLFPAEKRAIIYVVFVMLASIIADLRPLSRWHYFVRKDNIFNLYFVKWGWAWVFTFLGTFIVLTSYVYTIGNLRHVLTHFFRMIISTFIWWFCVTLFVHVEKRTGFCTKKSYVEKQLCIVHGGRWLSFDVSGHCFLLIYCCLLMAEELRVFKYWDHIKYALDSNNRDSVELAHLNDSEVEFCKIEYGRCTSWIRLLFVCTTMLNFLWEVMLIVTVLYFHSLAQKFAGTLIAVCCWYFTYRVWYRSDGSPGLPGVGKLPLYLTVFTLRCHYCIHSYKKISDESSIDCLKLERNDTYNQRECTLKETTCKATVKLVNGILTEVIRDCSSNCNPRCSRKGYGITVLTCDSCCNTSKCNNWSSQEFFSSSSTVRSSVTLNFDLRKN
;
A
#
# COMPACT_ATOMS: atom_id res chain seq x y z
N MET A 1 53.52 42.99 -72.86
CA MET A 1 53.71 43.74 -71.60
C MET A 1 52.31 44.09 -71.11
N MET A 2 51.76 43.25 -70.24
CA MET A 2 51.70 43.45 -68.77
C MET A 2 50.73 44.58 -68.42
N LEU A 3 49.78 44.47 -67.50
CA LEU A 3 49.27 43.44 -66.58
C LEU A 3 48.09 44.15 -65.87
N ASN A 4 46.95 43.50 -65.70
CA ASN A 4 45.94 43.67 -64.63
C ASN A 4 44.50 43.46 -65.14
N ALA A 5 44.11 42.18 -65.14
CA ALA A 5 42.75 41.78 -64.79
C ALA A 5 42.62 41.93 -63.26
N GLY A 6 41.52 42.37 -62.67
CA GLY A 6 40.19 41.79 -62.79
C GLY A 6 39.33 42.30 -61.61
N ARG A 7 38.04 42.02 -61.72
CA ARG A 7 36.92 42.84 -61.27
C ARG A 7 36.17 42.11 -60.12
N VAL A 8 35.97 42.83 -59.01
CA VAL A 8 34.70 42.97 -58.23
C VAL A 8 34.14 41.80 -57.38
N ARG A 9 33.87 42.19 -56.12
CA ARG A 9 32.80 41.85 -55.14
C ARG A 9 32.89 40.61 -54.23
N ALA A 10 33.01 40.96 -52.95
CA ALA A 10 32.16 40.60 -51.79
C ALA A 10 32.17 39.17 -51.22
N ASN A 11 32.33 39.19 -49.89
CA ASN A 11 32.11 38.17 -48.86
C ASN A 11 33.29 37.25 -48.49
N ASP A 12 33.27 36.93 -47.19
CA ASP A 12 34.02 35.92 -46.44
C ASP A 12 35.31 36.38 -45.74
N GLU A 13 35.19 36.62 -44.43
CA GLU A 13 36.28 36.35 -43.49
C GLU A 13 35.79 35.29 -42.48
N ILE A 14 36.30 34.07 -42.68
CA ILE A 14 36.28 32.96 -41.73
C ILE A 14 37.75 32.70 -41.33
N PHE A 15 37.94 32.43 -40.03
CA PHE A 15 39.06 31.75 -39.38
C PHE A 15 40.41 32.50 -39.17
N ASN A 16 40.71 32.85 -37.91
CA ASN A 16 41.60 32.02 -37.09
C ASN A 16 41.67 32.55 -35.64
N SER A 17 41.37 31.71 -34.65
CA SER A 17 42.04 31.80 -33.34
C SER A 17 42.10 30.42 -32.71
N SER A 18 43.31 29.89 -32.73
CA SER A 18 43.76 28.68 -32.06
C SER A 18 43.98 28.93 -30.57
N GLY A 19 43.51 28.01 -29.73
CA GLY A 19 44.11 27.72 -28.43
C GLY A 19 43.33 28.22 -27.22
N ILE A 20 42.42 27.39 -26.69
CA ILE A 20 42.04 27.44 -25.28
C ILE A 20 42.10 26.00 -24.75
N ASN A 21 43.21 25.67 -24.10
CA ASN A 21 43.25 24.65 -23.06
C ASN A 21 42.83 25.34 -21.77
N GLU A 22 41.67 24.99 -21.20
CA GLU A 22 41.50 25.06 -19.75
C GLU A 22 40.53 23.98 -19.26
N SER A 23 40.93 23.39 -18.15
CA SER A 23 40.54 22.10 -17.60
C SER A 23 39.04 21.95 -17.28
N SER A 24 38.40 20.94 -17.86
CA SER A 24 37.16 20.37 -17.32
C SER A 24 37.49 19.59 -16.04
N THR A 25 37.37 20.24 -14.88
CA THR A 25 37.37 19.55 -13.59
C THR A 25 36.11 18.69 -13.50
N PRO A 26 36.22 17.38 -13.20
CA PRO A 26 35.04 16.55 -13.00
C PRO A 26 34.29 17.06 -11.77
N ALA A 27 32.98 17.26 -11.89
CA ALA A 27 32.11 17.63 -10.79
C ALA A 27 32.35 16.69 -9.61
N ARG A 28 32.97 17.22 -8.54
CA ARG A 28 33.29 16.49 -7.33
C ARG A 28 31.97 16.06 -6.71
N ARG A 29 31.62 14.77 -6.83
CA ARG A 29 30.56 14.17 -6.01
C ARG A 29 30.95 14.40 -4.56
N THR A 30 30.28 15.33 -3.90
CA THR A 30 30.39 15.54 -2.46
C THR A 30 29.96 14.23 -1.80
N LEU A 31 30.89 13.59 -1.09
CA LEU A 31 30.55 12.47 -0.21
C LEU A 31 29.50 12.96 0.79
N PRO A 32 28.44 12.17 1.07
CA PRO A 32 27.50 12.54 2.12
C PRO A 32 28.26 12.76 3.43
N PRO A 33 27.86 13.73 4.26
CA PRO A 33 28.53 14.00 5.52
C PRO A 33 28.54 12.73 6.40
N PRO A 34 29.57 12.53 7.22
CA PRO A 34 29.67 11.35 8.07
C PRO A 34 28.41 11.22 8.93
N GLU A 35 27.72 10.09 8.80
CA GLU A 35 26.52 9.82 9.58
C GLU A 35 26.87 9.71 11.06
N SER A 36 26.14 10.45 11.90
CA SER A 36 26.25 10.35 13.35
C SER A 36 25.76 8.98 13.83
N LEU A 37 26.33 8.45 14.92
CA LEU A 37 25.80 7.24 15.57
C LEU A 37 24.30 7.36 15.89
N GLY A 38 23.83 8.57 16.19
CA GLY A 38 22.41 8.86 16.40
C GLY A 38 21.56 8.72 15.13
N SER A 39 22.07 9.09 13.95
CA SER A 39 21.34 8.90 12.68
C SER A 39 21.28 7.44 12.27
N ILE A 40 22.31 6.65 12.58
CA ILE A 40 22.33 5.20 12.34
C ILE A 40 21.29 4.51 13.23
N PHE A 41 21.28 4.81 14.53
CA PHE A 41 20.32 4.20 15.46
C PHE A 41 18.87 4.57 15.11
N THR A 42 18.60 5.83 14.78
CA THR A 42 17.26 6.28 14.37
C THR A 42 16.81 5.64 13.06
N SER A 43 17.71 5.45 12.09
CA SER A 43 17.43 4.72 10.85
C SER A 43 17.09 3.24 11.10
N MET A 44 17.85 2.57 11.98
CA MET A 44 17.59 1.18 12.37
C MET A 44 16.24 1.03 13.11
N MET A 45 15.95 1.92 14.07
CA MET A 45 14.67 1.94 14.78
C MET A 45 13.49 2.17 13.83
N LEU A 46 13.64 3.11 12.89
CA LEU A 46 12.61 3.39 11.89
C LEU A 46 12.35 2.16 11.00
N HIS A 47 13.40 1.42 10.62
CA HIS A 47 13.26 0.20 9.85
C HIS A 47 12.47 -0.89 10.62
N LEU A 48 12.76 -1.07 11.91
CA LEU A 48 12.02 -2.00 12.76
C LEU A 48 10.54 -1.60 12.89
N PHE A 49 10.27 -0.33 13.19
CA PHE A 49 8.90 0.18 13.31
C PHE A 49 8.14 0.10 11.99
N ARG A 50 8.81 0.35 10.86
CA ARG A 50 8.25 0.18 9.52
C ARG A 50 7.81 -1.27 9.29
N ASN A 51 8.66 -2.24 9.59
CA ASN A 51 8.33 -3.66 9.41
C ASN A 51 7.20 -4.13 10.33
N TYR A 52 7.19 -3.65 11.58
CA TYR A 52 6.13 -3.97 12.55
C TYR A 52 4.78 -3.33 12.18
N MET A 53 4.78 -2.03 11.87
CA MET A 53 3.54 -1.27 11.69
C MET A 53 2.92 -1.47 10.31
N LEU A 54 3.73 -1.67 9.27
CA LEU A 54 3.25 -1.94 7.90
C LEU A 54 2.93 -3.41 7.65
N PHE A 55 2.91 -4.22 8.70
CA PHE A 55 2.39 -5.58 8.60
C PHE A 55 0.91 -5.54 8.17
N PRO A 56 0.46 -6.39 7.23
CA PRO A 56 -0.91 -6.34 6.71
C PRO A 56 -1.96 -6.40 7.82
N ALA A 57 -2.87 -5.43 7.83
CA ALA A 57 -3.87 -5.31 8.90
C ALA A 57 -4.86 -6.50 8.91
N GLU A 58 -5.07 -7.16 7.76
CA GLU A 58 -5.83 -8.40 7.66
C GLU A 58 -5.23 -9.50 8.54
N LYS A 59 -3.91 -9.67 8.43
CA LYS A 59 -3.18 -10.65 9.23
C LYS A 59 -3.17 -10.24 10.69
N ARG A 60 -3.01 -8.94 10.98
CA ARG A 60 -3.08 -8.37 12.33
C ARG A 60 -4.44 -8.61 12.99
N ALA A 61 -5.54 -8.43 12.26
CA ALA A 61 -6.90 -8.70 12.75
C ALA A 61 -7.07 -10.19 13.10
N ILE A 62 -6.62 -11.10 12.24
CA ILE A 62 -6.66 -12.55 12.51
C ILE A 62 -5.83 -12.88 13.77
N ILE A 63 -4.62 -12.32 13.88
CA ILE A 63 -3.76 -12.50 15.06
C ILE A 63 -4.48 -12.02 16.33
N TYR A 64 -5.14 -10.86 16.32
CA TYR A 64 -5.88 -10.38 17.49
C TYR A 64 -7.06 -11.28 17.87
N VAL A 65 -7.84 -11.76 16.90
CA VAL A 65 -8.96 -12.67 17.17
C VAL A 65 -8.45 -13.97 17.80
N VAL A 66 -7.42 -14.58 17.21
CA VAL A 66 -6.81 -15.82 17.71
C VAL A 66 -6.17 -15.59 19.08
N PHE A 67 -5.42 -14.50 19.25
CA PHE A 67 -4.79 -14.14 20.51
C PHE A 67 -5.82 -13.96 21.63
N VAL A 68 -6.86 -13.17 21.41
CA VAL A 68 -7.92 -12.95 22.42
C VAL A 68 -8.59 -14.27 22.76
N MET A 69 -8.89 -15.13 21.78
CA MET A 69 -9.51 -16.43 22.03
C MET A 69 -8.61 -17.33 22.87
N LEU A 70 -7.36 -17.56 22.44
CA LEU A 70 -6.43 -18.46 23.14
C LEU A 70 -6.03 -17.94 24.52
N ALA A 71 -5.64 -16.66 24.62
CA ALA A 71 -5.23 -16.08 25.88
C ALA A 71 -6.38 -15.99 26.89
N SER A 72 -7.63 -15.79 26.42
CA SER A 72 -8.80 -15.84 27.30
C SER A 72 -9.07 -17.25 27.83
N ILE A 73 -8.94 -18.28 26.99
CA ILE A 73 -9.08 -19.68 27.44
C ILE A 73 -8.01 -20.00 28.49
N ILE A 74 -6.75 -19.60 28.24
CA ILE A 74 -5.65 -19.80 29.19
C ILE A 74 -5.92 -19.06 30.50
N ALA A 75 -6.39 -17.81 30.45
CA ALA A 75 -6.70 -17.02 31.63
C ALA A 75 -7.86 -17.61 32.46
N ASP A 76 -8.87 -18.19 31.81
CA ASP A 76 -9.99 -18.86 32.48
C ASP A 76 -9.55 -20.20 33.11
N LEU A 77 -8.63 -20.93 32.49
CA LEU A 77 -8.05 -22.18 33.04
C LEU A 77 -7.05 -21.91 34.18
N ARG A 78 -6.36 -20.77 34.14
CA ARG A 78 -5.34 -20.36 35.11
C ARG A 78 -5.66 -18.96 35.62
N PRO A 79 -6.62 -18.80 36.53
CA PRO A 79 -6.96 -17.49 37.07
C PRO A 79 -5.74 -16.87 37.77
N LEU A 80 -5.22 -15.81 37.18
CA LEU A 80 -4.06 -15.07 37.68
C LEU A 80 -4.45 -14.22 38.91
N SER A 81 -3.49 -14.02 39.81
CA SER A 81 -3.71 -13.19 41.00
C SER A 81 -4.00 -11.74 40.61
N ARG A 82 -5.02 -11.12 41.22
CA ARG A 82 -5.45 -9.74 40.87
C ARG A 82 -4.62 -8.64 41.55
N TRP A 83 -3.50 -8.98 42.19
CA TRP A 83 -2.70 -8.06 43.01
C TRP A 83 -1.65 -7.26 42.20
N HIS A 84 -1.61 -7.41 40.89
CA HIS A 84 -0.63 -6.73 40.04
C HIS A 84 -0.97 -5.26 39.78
N TYR A 85 0.07 -4.42 39.68
CA TYR A 85 0.00 -2.97 39.43
C TYR A 85 -0.94 -2.59 38.27
N PHE A 86 -0.92 -3.36 37.18
CA PHE A 86 -1.73 -3.11 35.97
C PHE A 86 -3.23 -3.37 36.13
N VAL A 87 -3.65 -4.07 37.19
CA VAL A 87 -5.06 -4.35 37.48
C VAL A 87 -5.71 -3.22 38.27
N ARG A 88 -4.90 -2.44 38.98
CA ARG A 88 -5.36 -1.31 39.80
C ARG A 88 -5.96 -0.20 38.94
N LYS A 89 -7.17 0.26 39.28
CA LYS A 89 -7.91 1.30 38.52
C LYS A 89 -7.22 2.66 38.55
N ASP A 90 -6.36 2.88 39.55
CA ASP A 90 -5.55 4.06 39.80
C ASP A 90 -4.16 4.02 39.14
N ASN A 91 -3.87 2.99 38.33
CA ASN A 91 -2.60 2.95 37.61
C ASN A 91 -2.50 4.09 36.57
N ILE A 92 -1.27 4.58 36.35
CA ILE A 92 -1.00 5.75 35.47
C ILE A 92 -1.52 5.51 34.05
N PHE A 93 -1.40 4.28 33.54
CA PHE A 93 -1.91 3.90 32.23
C PHE A 93 -3.45 4.01 32.17
N ASN A 94 -4.17 3.56 33.19
CA ASN A 94 -5.63 3.67 33.17
C ASN A 94 -6.10 5.13 33.31
N LEU A 95 -5.41 5.96 34.12
CA LEU A 95 -5.78 7.36 34.31
C LEU A 95 -5.52 8.25 33.08
N TYR A 96 -4.32 8.18 32.51
CA TYR A 96 -3.89 9.10 31.47
C TYR A 96 -3.99 8.52 30.06
N PHE A 97 -3.96 7.19 29.93
CA PHE A 97 -3.86 6.56 28.63
C PHE A 97 -5.21 6.01 28.17
N VAL A 98 -5.86 5.19 28.99
CA VAL A 98 -7.15 4.58 28.62
C VAL A 98 -8.27 5.63 28.60
N LYS A 99 -8.31 6.55 29.59
CA LYS A 99 -9.34 7.59 29.65
C LYS A 99 -9.21 8.67 28.59
N TRP A 100 -7.97 9.07 28.26
CA TRP A 100 -7.69 10.08 27.23
C TRP A 100 -7.28 9.45 25.90
N GLY A 101 -7.64 8.18 25.68
CA GLY A 101 -7.10 7.41 24.56
C GLY A 101 -7.35 8.05 23.20
N TRP A 102 -8.56 8.59 23.01
CA TRP A 102 -8.90 9.33 21.79
C TRP A 102 -8.08 10.60 21.61
N ALA A 103 -7.76 11.33 22.67
CA ALA A 103 -6.93 12.54 22.56
C ALA A 103 -5.56 12.19 21.96
N TRP A 104 -4.91 11.12 22.45
CA TRP A 104 -3.63 10.67 21.92
C TRP A 104 -3.71 10.21 20.46
N VAL A 105 -4.75 9.47 20.08
CA VAL A 105 -4.97 9.05 18.69
C VAL A 105 -5.20 10.29 17.81
N PHE A 106 -6.06 11.24 18.20
CA PHE A 106 -6.28 12.47 17.45
C PHE A 106 -5.03 13.31 17.28
N THR A 107 -4.22 13.44 18.34
CA THR A 107 -2.97 14.21 18.28
C THR A 107 -1.96 13.55 17.34
N PHE A 108 -1.59 12.28 17.56
CA PHE A 108 -0.52 11.68 16.77
C PHE A 108 -1.00 11.23 15.38
N LEU A 109 -2.10 10.47 15.32
CA LEU A 109 -2.62 9.95 14.06
C LEU A 109 -3.29 11.04 13.24
N GLY A 110 -4.08 11.92 13.87
CA GLY A 110 -4.74 13.01 13.17
C GLY A 110 -3.76 13.99 12.54
N THR A 111 -2.72 14.41 13.27
CA THR A 111 -1.66 15.27 12.70
C THR A 111 -0.88 14.53 11.60
N PHE A 112 -0.61 13.23 11.75
CA PHE A 112 0.02 12.43 10.70
C PHE A 112 -0.82 12.43 9.41
N ILE A 113 -2.14 12.19 9.51
CA ILE A 113 -3.05 12.20 8.36
C ILE A 113 -3.06 13.57 7.68
N VAL A 114 -3.15 14.65 8.46
CA VAL A 114 -3.19 16.02 7.89
C VAL A 114 -1.89 16.33 7.15
N LEU A 115 -0.72 16.07 7.75
CA LEU A 115 0.57 16.38 7.14
C LEU A 115 0.83 15.52 5.90
N THR A 116 0.57 14.22 5.97
CA THR A 116 0.76 13.32 4.81
C THR A 116 -0.19 13.69 3.68
N SER A 117 -1.47 13.92 3.98
CA SER A 117 -2.48 14.36 3.01
C SER A 117 -2.13 15.68 2.35
N TYR A 118 -1.64 16.65 3.12
CA TYR A 118 -1.24 17.94 2.58
C TYR A 118 -0.15 17.80 1.49
N VAL A 119 0.82 16.92 1.72
CA VAL A 119 1.89 16.63 0.75
C VAL A 119 1.35 15.91 -0.49
N TYR A 120 0.67 14.77 -0.33
CA TYR A 120 0.28 13.95 -1.49
C TYR A 120 -0.92 14.51 -2.28
N THR A 121 -1.67 15.44 -1.71
CA THR A 121 -2.75 16.17 -2.41
C THR A 121 -2.32 17.53 -2.95
N ILE A 122 -1.02 17.89 -2.80
CA ILE A 122 -0.44 19.14 -3.32
C ILE A 122 -1.20 20.36 -2.78
N GLY A 123 -1.38 20.40 -1.46
CA GLY A 123 -1.99 21.52 -0.76
C GLY A 123 -3.51 21.65 -0.91
N ASN A 124 -4.20 20.69 -1.54
CA ASN A 124 -5.65 20.77 -1.70
C ASN A 124 -6.39 20.49 -0.38
N LEU A 125 -6.79 21.57 0.29
CA LEU A 125 -7.45 21.50 1.60
C LEU A 125 -8.75 20.69 1.60
N ARG A 126 -9.49 20.65 0.49
CA ARG A 126 -10.74 19.85 0.42
C ARG A 126 -10.44 18.37 0.57
N HIS A 127 -9.43 17.85 -0.13
CA HIS A 127 -9.03 16.45 0.01
C HIS A 127 -8.42 16.16 1.38
N VAL A 128 -7.62 17.08 1.94
CA VAL A 128 -7.11 16.95 3.31
C VAL A 128 -8.25 16.83 4.33
N LEU A 129 -9.27 17.68 4.22
CA LEU A 129 -10.46 17.61 5.07
C LEU A 129 -11.23 16.29 4.84
N THR A 130 -11.40 15.86 3.59
CA THR A 130 -11.99 14.56 3.25
C THR A 130 -11.26 13.41 3.94
N HIS A 131 -9.92 13.39 3.93
CA HIS A 131 -9.16 12.35 4.63
C HIS A 131 -9.28 12.46 6.15
N PHE A 132 -9.30 13.68 6.70
CA PHE A 132 -9.51 13.91 8.13
C PHE A 132 -10.91 13.48 8.58
N PHE A 133 -11.93 13.51 7.72
CA PHE A 133 -13.26 12.99 8.05
C PHE A 133 -13.24 11.51 8.46
N ARG A 134 -12.25 10.71 8.05
CA ARG A 134 -12.09 9.32 8.53
C ARG A 134 -11.86 9.24 10.04
N MET A 135 -11.20 10.24 10.64
CA MET A 135 -11.05 10.35 12.09
C MET A 135 -12.40 10.62 12.76
N ILE A 136 -13.20 11.51 12.19
CA ILE A 136 -14.55 11.85 12.70
C ILE A 136 -15.46 10.62 12.62
N ILE A 137 -15.45 9.91 11.49
CA ILE A 137 -16.19 8.66 11.31
C ILE A 137 -15.76 7.61 12.33
N SER A 138 -14.45 7.48 12.58
CA SER A 138 -13.93 6.52 13.57
C SER A 138 -14.43 6.82 14.98
N THR A 139 -14.48 8.10 15.36
CA THR A 139 -15.06 8.53 16.65
C THR A 139 -16.55 8.23 16.72
N PHE A 140 -17.30 8.49 15.65
CA PHE A 140 -18.73 8.19 15.60
C PHE A 140 -19.00 6.70 15.75
N ILE A 141 -18.26 5.84 15.03
CA ILE A 141 -18.38 4.38 15.13
C ILE A 141 -18.10 3.91 16.55
N TRP A 142 -17.03 4.41 17.17
CA TRP A 142 -16.73 4.07 18.56
C TRP A 142 -17.85 4.49 19.52
N TRP A 143 -18.30 5.75 19.42
CA TRP A 143 -19.37 6.28 20.27
C TRP A 143 -20.65 5.47 20.11
N PHE A 144 -21.02 5.14 18.88
CA PHE A 144 -22.18 4.32 18.55
C PHE A 144 -22.05 2.91 19.15
N CYS A 145 -20.91 2.24 18.96
CA CYS A 145 -20.69 0.89 19.47
C CYS A 145 -20.70 0.84 21.01
N VAL A 146 -20.01 1.77 21.68
CA VAL A 146 -20.01 1.83 23.15
C VAL A 146 -21.41 2.12 23.70
N THR A 147 -22.15 3.02 23.05
CA THR A 147 -23.55 3.30 23.42
C THR A 147 -24.43 2.06 23.25
N LEU A 148 -24.22 1.31 22.16
CA LEU A 148 -24.90 0.04 21.92
C LEU A 148 -24.54 -1.00 22.99
N PHE A 149 -23.28 -1.09 23.43
CA PHE A 149 -22.87 -2.02 24.48
C PHE A 149 -23.56 -1.71 25.81
N VAL A 150 -23.68 -0.43 26.18
CA VAL A 150 -24.44 -0.01 27.36
C VAL A 150 -25.92 -0.38 27.22
N HIS A 151 -26.49 -0.26 26.01
CA HIS A 151 -27.87 -0.67 25.76
C HIS A 151 -28.05 -2.19 25.91
N VAL A 152 -27.13 -2.99 25.37
CA VAL A 152 -27.10 -4.46 25.51
C VAL A 152 -26.97 -4.86 26.97
N GLU A 153 -26.10 -4.20 27.74
CA GLU A 153 -25.92 -4.47 29.16
C GLU A 153 -27.22 -4.25 29.96
N LYS A 154 -27.93 -3.16 29.66
CA LYS A 154 -29.22 -2.85 30.32
C LYS A 154 -30.32 -3.83 29.95
N ARG A 155 -30.36 -4.30 28.70
CA ARG A 155 -31.40 -5.23 28.20
C ARG A 155 -31.20 -6.66 28.66
N THR A 156 -29.94 -7.11 28.72
CA THR A 156 -29.58 -8.48 29.14
C THR A 156 -29.45 -8.62 30.65
N GLY A 157 -29.38 -7.49 31.36
CA GLY A 157 -29.12 -7.45 32.79
C GLY A 157 -30.34 -7.72 33.66
N PHE A 158 -30.12 -8.42 34.77
CA PHE A 158 -31.11 -8.57 35.83
C PHE A 158 -30.46 -8.50 37.21
N CYS A 159 -31.26 -8.08 38.20
CA CYS A 159 -30.82 -8.02 39.58
C CYS A 159 -30.93 -9.39 40.25
N THR A 160 -29.95 -9.74 41.08
CA THR A 160 -30.04 -10.93 41.97
C THR A 160 -31.26 -10.83 42.90
N LYS A 161 -31.61 -9.61 43.33
CA LYS A 161 -32.85 -9.32 44.06
C LYS A 161 -33.94 -8.88 43.08
N LYS A 162 -34.90 -9.77 42.80
CA LYS A 162 -35.99 -9.55 41.81
C LYS A 162 -36.86 -8.32 42.06
N SER A 163 -36.80 -7.74 43.27
CA SER A 163 -37.55 -6.53 43.65
C SER A 163 -37.09 -5.26 42.92
N TYR A 164 -35.92 -5.27 42.29
CA TYR A 164 -35.36 -4.08 41.64
C TYR A 164 -35.04 -4.35 40.17
N VAL A 165 -35.66 -3.58 39.28
CA VAL A 165 -35.48 -3.68 37.83
C VAL A 165 -34.29 -2.86 37.35
N GLU A 166 -33.96 -1.78 38.04
CA GLU A 166 -32.86 -0.89 37.65
C GLU A 166 -31.50 -1.28 38.26
N LYS A 167 -30.44 -1.17 37.46
CA LYS A 167 -29.06 -1.48 37.86
C LYS A 167 -28.61 -0.69 39.09
N GLN A 168 -28.85 0.62 39.12
CA GLN A 168 -28.42 1.45 40.25
C GLN A 168 -29.15 1.08 41.53
N LEU A 169 -30.47 0.90 41.45
CA LEU A 169 -31.31 0.51 42.58
C LEU A 169 -30.94 -0.88 43.13
N CYS A 170 -30.62 -1.82 42.23
CA CYS A 170 -30.11 -3.15 42.59
C CYS A 170 -28.82 -3.07 43.41
N ILE A 171 -27.83 -2.28 42.95
CA ILE A 171 -26.52 -2.16 43.60
C ILE A 171 -26.65 -1.47 44.97
N VAL A 172 -27.42 -0.39 45.05
CA VAL A 172 -27.65 0.35 46.30
C VAL A 172 -28.26 -0.53 47.38
N HIS A 173 -29.19 -1.42 47.01
CA HIS A 173 -29.82 -2.35 47.95
C HIS A 173 -29.01 -3.65 48.16
N GLY A 174 -27.71 -3.63 47.86
CA GLY A 174 -26.79 -4.76 48.07
C GLY A 174 -27.03 -5.95 47.14
N GLY A 175 -27.79 -5.78 46.06
CA GLY A 175 -27.94 -6.77 44.99
C GLY A 175 -26.76 -6.76 44.02
N ARG A 176 -26.47 -7.91 43.42
CA ARG A 176 -25.51 -8.00 42.31
C ARG A 176 -26.27 -7.94 40.98
N TRP A 177 -25.78 -7.11 40.06
CA TRP A 177 -26.31 -7.03 38.70
C TRP A 177 -25.57 -8.03 37.81
N LEU A 178 -26.30 -8.98 37.24
CA LEU A 178 -25.79 -9.97 36.31
C LEU A 178 -26.22 -9.56 34.90
N SER A 179 -25.27 -9.24 34.04
CA SER A 179 -25.52 -8.77 32.66
C SER A 179 -24.49 -9.33 31.69
N PHE A 180 -24.85 -9.34 30.41
CA PHE A 180 -23.88 -9.54 29.35
C PHE A 180 -23.24 -8.20 28.99
N ASP A 181 -22.07 -7.93 29.56
CA ASP A 181 -21.30 -6.70 29.34
C ASP A 181 -20.23 -6.93 28.26
N VAL A 182 -20.52 -6.52 27.02
CA VAL A 182 -19.57 -6.61 25.90
C VAL A 182 -18.33 -5.79 26.24
N SER A 183 -17.14 -6.39 26.11
CA SER A 183 -15.91 -5.70 26.51
C SER A 183 -15.59 -4.51 25.59
N GLY A 184 -15.98 -3.31 26.04
CA GLY A 184 -15.68 -2.06 25.35
C GLY A 184 -14.18 -1.76 25.28
N HIS A 185 -13.38 -2.26 26.24
CA HIS A 185 -11.93 -2.13 26.23
C HIS A 185 -11.29 -2.98 25.13
N CYS A 186 -11.66 -4.26 25.01
CA CYS A 186 -11.18 -5.09 23.89
C CYS A 186 -11.57 -4.48 22.53
N PHE A 187 -12.81 -4.00 22.42
CA PHE A 187 -13.28 -3.30 21.21
C PHE A 187 -12.41 -2.10 20.87
N LEU A 188 -12.28 -1.15 21.80
CA LEU A 188 -11.55 0.11 21.57
C LEU A 188 -10.08 -0.15 21.25
N LEU A 189 -9.42 -1.04 21.98
CA LEU A 189 -8.00 -1.31 21.81
C LEU A 189 -7.71 -1.93 20.43
N ILE A 190 -8.47 -2.94 20.04
CA ILE A 190 -8.30 -3.60 18.73
C ILE A 190 -8.67 -2.65 17.59
N TYR A 191 -9.79 -1.92 17.73
CA TYR A 191 -10.24 -0.97 16.72
C TYR A 191 -9.19 0.12 16.46
N CYS A 192 -8.62 0.72 17.50
CA CYS A 192 -7.56 1.71 17.36
C CYS A 192 -6.27 1.13 16.76
N CYS A 193 -5.87 -0.09 17.13
CA CYS A 193 -4.70 -0.74 16.52
C CYS A 193 -4.86 -0.95 15.00
N LEU A 194 -6.05 -1.39 14.58
CA LEU A 194 -6.35 -1.59 13.16
C LEU A 194 -6.48 -0.25 12.42
N LEU A 195 -7.10 0.75 13.03
CA LEU A 195 -7.19 2.11 12.51
C LEU A 195 -5.80 2.71 12.23
N MET A 196 -4.91 2.68 13.24
CA MET A 196 -3.54 3.16 13.08
C MET A 196 -2.80 2.37 11.99
N ALA A 197 -2.97 1.04 11.93
CA ALA A 197 -2.33 0.18 10.94
C ALA A 197 -2.83 0.40 9.50
N GLU A 198 -4.01 0.98 9.29
CA GLU A 198 -4.51 1.38 7.97
C GLU A 198 -3.97 2.75 7.55
N GLU A 199 -4.12 3.74 8.42
CA GLU A 199 -3.77 5.13 8.12
C GLU A 199 -2.26 5.33 7.95
N LEU A 200 -1.43 4.59 8.70
CA LEU A 200 0.03 4.68 8.58
C LEU A 200 0.59 4.00 7.31
N ARG A 201 -0.21 3.26 6.54
CA ARG A 201 0.26 2.56 5.33
C ARG A 201 0.83 3.48 4.28
N VAL A 202 0.38 4.72 4.24
CA VAL A 202 0.90 5.77 3.36
C VAL A 202 2.42 5.93 3.53
N PHE A 203 2.94 5.66 4.73
CA PHE A 203 4.37 5.73 5.02
C PHE A 203 5.21 4.67 4.28
N LYS A 204 4.58 3.58 3.79
CA LYS A 204 5.27 2.51 3.06
C LYS A 204 6.02 3.01 1.83
N TYR A 205 5.50 4.01 1.15
CA TYR A 205 6.10 4.55 -0.08
C TYR A 205 6.64 5.95 0.11
N TRP A 206 6.76 6.42 1.36
CA TRP A 206 7.17 7.79 1.64
C TRP A 206 8.56 8.10 1.09
N ASP A 207 9.54 7.21 1.30
CA ASP A 207 10.90 7.41 0.80
C ASP A 207 10.98 7.36 -0.74
N HIS A 208 10.04 6.67 -1.41
CA HIS A 208 9.97 6.65 -2.89
C HIS A 208 9.69 8.03 -3.46
N ILE A 209 8.90 8.86 -2.77
CA ILE A 209 8.61 10.24 -3.16
C ILE A 209 9.90 11.04 -3.31
N LYS A 210 10.86 10.85 -2.38
CA LYS A 210 12.16 11.53 -2.47
C LYS A 210 12.90 11.18 -3.76
N TYR A 211 12.96 9.89 -4.09
CA TYR A 211 13.64 9.44 -5.32
C TYR A 211 12.94 9.96 -6.58
N ALA A 212 11.60 9.99 -6.57
CA ALA A 212 10.82 10.52 -7.68
C ALA A 212 10.99 12.04 -7.87
N LEU A 213 11.22 12.80 -6.79
CA LEU A 213 11.48 14.24 -6.81
C LEU A 213 12.94 14.62 -7.12
N ASP A 214 13.89 13.73 -6.80
CA ASP A 214 15.33 13.96 -7.02
C ASP A 214 15.78 13.50 -8.43
N SER A 215 15.00 12.69 -9.14
CA SER A 215 15.35 12.25 -10.49
C SER A 215 15.26 13.43 -11.47
N ASN A 216 16.43 13.94 -11.90
CA ASN A 216 16.55 14.91 -13.00
C ASN A 216 15.95 14.41 -14.34
N ASN A 217 15.55 13.14 -14.43
CA ASN A 217 14.75 12.62 -15.54
C ASN A 217 13.26 12.84 -15.24
N ARG A 218 12.63 13.71 -16.04
CA ARG A 218 11.18 13.98 -16.08
C ARG A 218 10.31 12.76 -16.46
N ASP A 219 10.91 11.59 -16.62
CA ASP A 219 10.26 10.36 -17.07
C ASP A 219 9.74 9.46 -15.92
N SER A 220 9.80 9.94 -14.67
CA SER A 220 9.13 9.22 -13.58
C SER A 220 7.62 9.25 -13.81
N VAL A 221 7.07 8.07 -14.14
CA VAL A 221 5.65 7.84 -14.45
C VAL A 221 4.71 8.41 -13.38
N GLU A 222 5.19 8.48 -12.14
CA GLU A 222 4.48 8.99 -10.96
C GLU A 222 4.30 10.52 -10.94
N LEU A 223 5.15 11.28 -11.65
CA LEU A 223 5.10 12.75 -11.73
C LEU A 223 4.63 13.25 -13.11
N ALA A 224 4.46 12.36 -14.09
CA ALA A 224 4.17 12.71 -15.48
C ALA A 224 2.83 13.47 -15.66
N HIS A 225 1.90 13.39 -14.71
CA HIS A 225 0.62 14.10 -14.74
C HIS A 225 0.61 15.41 -13.95
N LEU A 226 1.73 15.79 -13.33
CA LEU A 226 1.84 16.99 -12.51
C LEU A 226 2.49 18.13 -13.30
N ASN A 227 2.09 19.37 -12.99
CA ASN A 227 2.72 20.57 -13.55
C ASN A 227 4.04 20.88 -12.84
N ASP A 228 4.94 21.62 -13.51
CA ASP A 228 6.25 22.00 -12.94
C ASP A 228 6.11 22.74 -11.58
N SER A 229 5.11 23.62 -11.46
CA SER A 229 4.81 24.34 -10.20
C SER A 229 4.31 23.42 -9.08
N GLU A 230 3.60 22.36 -9.42
CA GLU A 230 3.09 21.37 -8.47
C GLU A 230 4.21 20.45 -7.97
N VAL A 231 5.15 20.10 -8.84
CA VAL A 231 6.35 19.34 -8.50
C VAL A 231 7.25 20.16 -7.56
N GLU A 232 7.45 21.44 -7.85
CA GLU A 232 8.23 22.34 -6.98
C GLU A 232 7.57 22.52 -5.59
N PHE A 233 6.26 22.73 -5.54
CA PHE A 233 5.50 22.76 -4.29
C PHE A 233 5.69 21.45 -3.50
N CYS A 234 5.52 20.30 -4.16
CA CYS A 234 5.68 19.00 -3.52
C CYS A 234 7.09 18.81 -2.94
N LYS A 235 8.13 19.23 -3.67
CA LYS A 235 9.52 19.16 -3.21
C LYS A 235 9.79 19.97 -1.94
N ILE A 236 9.29 21.21 -1.90
CA ILE A 236 9.45 22.10 -0.74
C ILE A 236 8.71 21.52 0.47
N GLU A 237 7.44 21.15 0.30
CA GLU A 237 6.61 20.67 1.40
C GLU A 237 7.03 19.27 1.89
N TYR A 238 7.44 18.38 0.99
CA TYR A 238 8.01 17.09 1.37
C TYR A 238 9.26 17.28 2.24
N GLY A 239 10.18 18.18 1.84
CA GLY A 239 11.37 18.49 2.63
C GLY A 239 11.05 19.04 4.02
N ARG A 240 10.05 19.92 4.12
CA ARG A 240 9.60 20.55 5.38
C ARG A 240 8.88 19.58 6.31
N CYS A 241 7.97 18.76 5.78
CA CYS A 241 7.10 17.91 6.57
C CYS A 241 7.70 16.54 6.91
N THR A 242 8.66 16.02 6.13
CA THR A 242 9.16 14.64 6.29
C THR A 242 9.71 14.34 7.68
N SER A 243 10.46 15.24 8.30
CA SER A 243 10.99 15.05 9.66
C SER A 243 9.88 14.90 10.70
N TRP A 244 8.85 15.74 10.60
CA TRP A 244 7.67 15.68 11.46
C TRP A 244 6.83 14.42 11.22
N ILE A 245 6.66 14.02 9.96
CA ILE A 245 5.92 12.81 9.59
C ILE A 245 6.64 11.56 10.12
N ARG A 246 7.98 11.50 10.03
CA ARG A 246 8.80 10.43 10.61
C ARG A 246 8.65 10.36 12.13
N LEU A 247 8.69 11.52 12.82
CA LEU A 247 8.47 11.59 14.26
C LEU A 247 7.06 11.10 14.64
N LEU A 248 6.02 11.57 13.94
CA LEU A 248 4.64 11.16 14.18
C LEU A 248 4.41 9.68 13.91
N PHE A 249 5.05 9.12 12.87
CA PHE A 249 5.03 7.69 12.59
C PHE A 249 5.62 6.89 13.77
N VAL A 250 6.77 7.31 14.29
CA VAL A 250 7.40 6.71 15.48
C VAL A 250 6.48 6.82 16.70
N CYS A 251 5.98 8.01 17.01
CA CYS A 251 5.09 8.24 18.16
C CYS A 251 3.82 7.40 18.07
N THR A 252 3.19 7.34 16.89
CA THR A 252 1.98 6.53 16.67
C THR A 252 2.27 5.03 16.74
N THR A 253 3.45 4.59 16.30
CA THR A 253 3.88 3.19 16.44
C THR A 253 4.07 2.80 17.90
N MET A 254 4.69 3.68 18.70
CA MET A 254 4.80 3.49 20.16
C MET A 254 3.43 3.50 20.84
N LEU A 255 2.53 4.36 20.39
CA LEU A 255 1.14 4.36 20.83
C LEU A 255 0.47 3.00 20.55
N ASN A 256 0.59 2.48 19.33
CA ASN A 256 0.05 1.17 18.95
C ASN A 256 0.62 0.04 19.82
N PHE A 257 1.93 0.04 20.07
CA PHE A 257 2.55 -0.97 20.94
C PHE A 257 1.97 -0.92 22.37
N LEU A 258 1.78 0.27 22.92
CA LEU A 258 1.19 0.42 24.25
C LEU A 258 -0.29 0.01 24.27
N TRP A 259 -1.04 0.21 23.18
CA TRP A 259 -2.39 -0.35 23.01
C TRP A 259 -2.40 -1.88 23.05
N GLU A 260 -1.43 -2.53 22.40
CA GLU A 260 -1.28 -4.00 22.42
C GLU A 260 -0.93 -4.52 23.82
N VAL A 261 -0.07 -3.83 24.56
CA VAL A 261 0.22 -4.17 25.97
C VAL A 261 -1.05 -4.07 26.82
N MET A 262 -1.84 -3.00 26.65
CA MET A 262 -3.11 -2.86 27.36
C MET A 262 -4.14 -3.92 26.94
N LEU A 263 -4.10 -4.39 25.69
CA LEU A 263 -4.95 -5.49 25.25
C LEU A 263 -4.58 -6.79 25.96
N ILE A 264 -3.29 -7.10 26.08
CA ILE A 264 -2.81 -8.28 26.82
C ILE A 264 -3.31 -8.22 28.27
N VAL A 265 -3.15 -7.08 28.95
CA VAL A 265 -3.65 -6.90 30.32
C VAL A 265 -5.17 -7.07 30.38
N THR A 266 -5.91 -6.50 29.44
CA THR A 266 -7.38 -6.59 29.41
C THR A 266 -7.84 -8.05 29.30
N VAL A 267 -7.21 -8.81 28.39
CA VAL A 267 -7.54 -10.22 28.14
C VAL A 267 -7.21 -11.11 29.34
N LEU A 268 -6.14 -10.82 30.08
CA LEU A 268 -5.72 -11.64 31.22
C LEU A 268 -6.56 -11.43 32.48
N TYR A 269 -7.09 -10.22 32.72
CA TYR A 269 -7.63 -9.87 34.05
C TYR A 269 -9.13 -9.51 34.11
N PHE A 270 -9.76 -9.13 33.00
CA PHE A 270 -11.10 -8.53 33.01
C PHE A 270 -12.06 -9.27 32.08
N HIS A 271 -13.38 -9.27 32.37
CA HIS A 271 -14.44 -9.91 31.55
C HIS A 271 -14.32 -11.43 31.35
N SER A 272 -15.44 -12.05 30.94
CA SER A 272 -15.46 -13.45 30.51
C SER A 272 -15.01 -13.60 29.05
N LEU A 273 -14.62 -14.82 28.64
CA LEU A 273 -14.27 -15.16 27.25
C LEU A 273 -15.30 -14.63 26.24
N ALA A 274 -16.59 -14.91 26.44
CA ALA A 274 -17.65 -14.53 25.51
C ALA A 274 -17.76 -13.00 25.35
N GLN A 275 -17.62 -12.25 26.45
CA GLN A 275 -17.67 -10.78 26.44
C GLN A 275 -16.49 -10.15 25.71
N LYS A 276 -15.27 -10.69 25.90
CA LYS A 276 -14.05 -10.27 25.19
C LYS A 276 -14.14 -10.56 23.70
N PHE A 277 -14.58 -11.76 23.36
CA PHE A 277 -14.68 -12.22 21.98
C PHE A 277 -15.73 -11.43 21.20
N ALA A 278 -16.88 -11.14 21.80
CA ALA A 278 -17.90 -10.27 21.21
C ALA A 278 -17.36 -8.87 20.88
N GLY A 279 -16.68 -8.22 21.83
CA GLY A 279 -16.08 -6.89 21.59
C GLY A 279 -15.00 -6.93 20.50
N THR A 280 -14.23 -8.00 20.43
CA THR A 280 -13.18 -8.23 19.43
C THR A 280 -13.77 -8.39 18.02
N LEU A 281 -14.80 -9.23 17.87
CA LEU A 281 -15.45 -9.41 16.57
C LEU A 281 -16.09 -8.12 16.07
N ILE A 282 -16.77 -7.37 16.95
CA ILE A 282 -17.39 -6.09 16.58
C ILE A 282 -16.32 -5.09 16.12
N ALA A 283 -15.15 -5.03 16.77
CA ALA A 283 -14.04 -4.17 16.33
C ALA A 283 -13.54 -4.53 14.93
N VAL A 284 -13.32 -5.82 14.66
CA VAL A 284 -12.89 -6.30 13.35
C VAL A 284 -13.96 -6.04 12.29
N CYS A 285 -15.24 -6.27 12.59
CA CYS A 285 -16.34 -5.99 11.69
C CYS A 285 -16.43 -4.49 11.34
N CYS A 286 -16.32 -3.61 12.33
CA CYS A 286 -16.33 -2.15 12.11
C CYS A 286 -15.16 -1.71 11.23
N TRP A 287 -13.94 -2.19 11.50
CA TRP A 287 -12.76 -1.91 10.68
C TRP A 287 -12.91 -2.45 9.25
N TYR A 288 -13.40 -3.68 9.10
CA TYR A 288 -13.59 -4.30 7.78
C TYR A 288 -14.62 -3.52 6.97
N PHE A 289 -15.76 -3.19 7.59
CA PHE A 289 -16.80 -2.40 6.95
C PHE A 289 -16.26 -1.05 6.45
N THR A 290 -15.52 -0.31 7.28
CA THR A 290 -14.98 0.99 6.86
C THR A 290 -13.90 0.85 5.79
N TYR A 291 -12.81 0.13 6.05
CA TYR A 291 -11.63 0.14 5.19
C TYR A 291 -11.66 -0.84 4.01
N ARG A 292 -12.57 -1.82 4.01
CA ARG A 292 -12.65 -2.83 2.93
C ARG A 292 -13.92 -2.73 2.11
N VAL A 293 -14.97 -2.11 2.64
CA VAL A 293 -16.26 -1.96 1.94
C VAL A 293 -16.53 -0.48 1.65
N TRP A 294 -16.75 0.33 2.68
CA TRP A 294 -17.26 1.69 2.50
C TRP A 294 -16.25 2.67 1.91
N TYR A 295 -15.01 2.72 2.42
CA TYR A 295 -13.98 3.64 1.90
C TYR A 295 -13.53 3.33 0.46
N ARG A 296 -14.00 2.22 -0.11
CA ARG A 296 -13.80 1.87 -1.52
C ARG A 296 -14.94 2.35 -2.42
N SER A 297 -16.10 2.72 -1.88
CA SER A 297 -17.25 3.15 -2.66
C SER A 297 -17.14 4.62 -3.06
N ASP A 298 -17.75 4.95 -4.18
CA ASP A 298 -17.94 6.34 -4.62
C ASP A 298 -18.81 7.10 -3.60
N GLY A 299 -18.38 8.29 -3.19
CA GLY A 299 -19.03 9.09 -2.15
C GLY A 299 -18.54 8.84 -0.71
N SER A 300 -17.54 7.97 -0.52
CA SER A 300 -16.84 7.81 0.75
C SER A 300 -15.65 8.79 0.88
N PRO A 301 -15.05 8.93 2.09
CA PRO A 301 -13.81 9.69 2.28
C PRO A 301 -12.58 9.17 1.51
N GLY A 302 -12.71 8.02 0.84
CA GLY A 302 -11.62 7.34 0.14
C GLY A 302 -10.58 6.73 1.07
N LEU A 303 -9.75 5.86 0.49
CA LEU A 303 -8.66 5.19 1.20
C LEU A 303 -7.49 6.16 1.50
N PRO A 304 -6.67 5.86 2.52
CA PRO A 304 -5.44 6.63 2.79
C PRO A 304 -4.50 6.61 1.58
N GLY A 305 -3.92 7.76 1.21
CA GLY A 305 -2.96 7.86 0.10
C GLY A 305 -3.59 8.05 -1.29
N VAL A 306 -4.90 8.24 -1.39
CA VAL A 306 -5.58 8.65 -2.62
C VAL A 306 -5.44 10.17 -2.80
N GLY A 307 -4.76 10.60 -3.85
CA GLY A 307 -4.59 12.03 -4.16
C GLY A 307 -3.90 12.22 -5.50
N LYS A 308 -3.41 13.44 -5.75
CA LYS A 308 -2.65 13.76 -6.96
C LYS A 308 -1.35 12.96 -7.02
N LEU A 309 -0.65 12.74 -5.91
CA LEU A 309 0.43 11.77 -5.84
C LEU A 309 -0.12 10.48 -5.24
N PRO A 310 -0.43 9.44 -6.03
CA PRO A 310 -1.20 8.33 -5.52
C PRO A 310 -0.29 7.34 -4.78
N LEU A 311 -0.04 7.62 -3.50
CA LEU A 311 0.72 6.75 -2.58
C LEU A 311 -0.01 5.44 -2.25
N TYR A 312 -1.29 5.37 -2.59
CA TYR A 312 -2.08 4.13 -2.54
C TYR A 312 -1.97 3.28 -3.82
N LEU A 313 -1.73 3.87 -5.00
CA LEU A 313 -1.73 3.13 -6.27
C LEU A 313 -0.44 2.38 -6.57
N THR A 314 0.70 2.71 -5.96
CA THR A 314 1.94 1.92 -6.10
C THR A 314 1.85 0.56 -5.38
N VAL A 315 0.75 0.28 -4.67
CA VAL A 315 0.39 -1.06 -4.18
C VAL A 315 -0.28 -1.92 -5.27
N PHE A 316 -0.85 -1.29 -6.30
CA PHE A 316 -1.61 -1.92 -7.37
C PHE A 316 -1.03 -1.68 -8.77
N THR A 317 0.23 -1.23 -8.87
CA THR A 317 0.92 -1.28 -10.17
C THR A 317 1.04 -2.74 -10.56
N LEU A 318 0.37 -3.09 -11.66
CA LEU A 318 0.49 -4.40 -12.27
C LEU A 318 1.98 -4.67 -12.47
N ARG A 319 2.49 -5.79 -11.93
CA ARG A 319 3.89 -6.20 -12.14
C ARG A 319 3.89 -7.28 -13.19
N CYS A 320 4.53 -7.04 -14.33
CA CYS A 320 4.64 -8.04 -15.39
C CYS A 320 6.08 -8.54 -15.51
N HIS A 321 6.25 -9.74 -16.03
CA HIS A 321 7.57 -10.17 -16.47
C HIS A 321 8.02 -9.28 -17.63
N TYR A 322 9.26 -8.79 -17.56
CA TYR A 322 9.88 -7.97 -18.60
C TYR A 322 11.16 -8.63 -19.07
N CYS A 323 11.21 -8.94 -20.36
CA CYS A 323 12.41 -9.45 -20.99
C CYS A 323 12.25 -9.41 -22.53
N ILE A 324 13.37 -9.28 -23.25
CA ILE A 324 13.41 -9.30 -24.72
C ILE A 324 14.51 -10.27 -25.15
N HIS A 325 14.15 -11.30 -25.90
CA HIS A 325 15.09 -12.24 -26.49
C HIS A 325 14.85 -12.32 -28.00
N SER A 326 15.90 -12.10 -28.79
CA SER A 326 15.84 -12.08 -30.25
C SER A 326 17.10 -12.70 -30.85
N TYR A 327 16.94 -13.75 -31.64
CA TYR A 327 18.05 -14.45 -32.30
C TYR A 327 18.74 -13.61 -33.41
N LYS A 328 18.20 -12.44 -33.74
CA LYS A 328 18.78 -11.50 -34.73
C LYS A 328 19.88 -10.59 -34.15
N LYS A 329 19.95 -10.43 -32.83
CA LYS A 329 21.00 -9.63 -32.18
C LYS A 329 22.08 -10.58 -31.67
N ILE A 330 23.32 -10.36 -32.10
CA ILE A 330 24.50 -11.04 -31.54
C ILE A 330 24.48 -10.75 -30.03
N SER A 331 24.56 -11.83 -29.26
CA SER A 331 24.48 -11.87 -27.81
C SER A 331 25.50 -10.91 -27.17
N ASP A 332 25.03 -9.83 -26.56
CA ASP A 332 25.73 -9.29 -25.40
C ASP A 332 25.62 -10.34 -24.30
N GLU A 333 26.75 -10.63 -23.67
CA GLU A 333 27.07 -11.76 -22.78
C GLU A 333 26.30 -11.77 -21.43
N SER A 334 25.17 -11.06 -21.38
CA SER A 334 24.25 -10.97 -20.26
C SER A 334 22.79 -11.20 -20.69
N SER A 335 22.55 -11.96 -21.78
CA SER A 335 21.19 -12.24 -22.25
C SER A 335 20.45 -13.15 -21.25
N ILE A 336 19.75 -12.52 -20.33
CA ILE A 336 18.88 -13.18 -19.36
C ILE A 336 17.86 -14.07 -20.11
N ASP A 337 17.68 -15.31 -19.64
CA ASP A 337 16.85 -16.33 -20.32
C ASP A 337 15.35 -15.97 -20.27
N CYS A 338 14.82 -15.40 -21.35
CA CYS A 338 13.38 -15.15 -21.53
C CYS A 338 12.53 -16.41 -21.72
N LEU A 339 13.17 -17.53 -22.07
CA LEU A 339 12.50 -18.76 -22.48
C LEU A 339 12.12 -19.61 -21.26
N LYS A 340 12.84 -19.45 -20.15
CA LYS A 340 12.56 -20.08 -18.87
C LYS A 340 12.36 -19.02 -17.80
N LEU A 341 11.11 -18.77 -17.43
CA LEU A 341 10.76 -18.01 -16.24
C LEU A 341 10.42 -18.97 -15.12
N GLU A 342 11.25 -19.05 -14.10
CA GLU A 342 10.86 -19.70 -12.85
C GLU A 342 9.93 -18.80 -12.05
N ARG A 343 9.04 -19.40 -11.27
CA ARG A 343 8.02 -18.69 -10.46
C ARG A 343 8.64 -17.71 -9.43
N ASN A 344 9.95 -17.82 -9.17
CA ASN A 344 10.71 -17.01 -8.22
C ASN A 344 11.69 -16.00 -8.87
N ASP A 345 11.72 -15.86 -10.19
CA ASP A 345 12.69 -14.97 -10.85
C ASP A 345 12.37 -13.49 -10.60
N THR A 346 13.16 -12.84 -9.73
CA THR A 346 13.03 -11.42 -9.36
C THR A 346 13.66 -10.45 -10.36
N TYR A 347 14.54 -10.93 -11.24
CA TYR A 347 15.32 -10.07 -12.15
C TYR A 347 14.60 -9.70 -13.45
N ASN A 348 13.56 -10.45 -13.84
CA ASN A 348 12.80 -10.27 -15.09
C ASN A 348 11.42 -9.67 -14.85
N GLN A 349 11.31 -8.60 -14.07
CA GLN A 349 10.03 -7.99 -13.72
C GLN A 349 10.09 -6.47 -13.90
N ARG A 350 9.00 -5.88 -14.38
CA ARG A 350 8.80 -4.43 -14.39
C ARG A 350 7.45 -4.05 -13.79
N GLU A 351 7.40 -2.86 -13.23
CA GLU A 351 6.16 -2.23 -12.79
C GLU A 351 5.52 -1.50 -13.98
N CYS A 352 4.25 -1.79 -14.24
CA CYS A 352 3.51 -1.19 -15.34
C CYS A 352 3.10 0.26 -15.03
N THR A 353 3.02 1.06 -16.09
CA THR A 353 2.53 2.44 -15.98
C THR A 353 1.01 2.50 -15.79
N LEU A 354 0.47 3.66 -15.37
CA LEU A 354 -0.98 3.85 -15.15
C LEU A 354 -1.84 3.60 -16.39
N LYS A 355 -1.27 3.77 -17.60
CA LYS A 355 -1.94 3.48 -18.86
C LYS A 355 -1.88 1.98 -19.22
N GLU A 356 -0.96 1.25 -18.62
CA GLU A 356 -0.67 -0.16 -18.91
C GLU A 356 -1.38 -1.09 -17.93
N THR A 357 -2.62 -1.41 -18.26
CA THR A 357 -3.50 -2.24 -17.42
C THR A 357 -3.37 -3.74 -17.68
N THR A 358 -2.51 -4.16 -18.61
CA THR A 358 -2.36 -5.58 -19.01
C THR A 358 -0.90 -5.99 -19.14
N CYS A 359 -0.59 -7.23 -18.78
CA CYS A 359 0.66 -7.88 -19.15
C CYS A 359 0.50 -8.50 -20.53
N LYS A 360 1.47 -8.26 -21.41
CA LYS A 360 1.55 -8.78 -22.77
C LYS A 360 2.74 -9.72 -22.90
N ALA A 361 2.57 -10.77 -23.69
CA ALA A 361 3.66 -11.56 -24.21
C ALA A 361 3.49 -11.75 -25.72
N THR A 362 4.55 -11.45 -26.47
CA THR A 362 4.59 -11.49 -27.93
C THR A 362 5.62 -12.52 -28.36
N VAL A 363 5.22 -13.42 -29.25
CA VAL A 363 6.08 -14.46 -29.82
C VAL A 363 6.12 -14.30 -31.34
N LYS A 364 7.33 -14.27 -31.93
CA LYS A 364 7.51 -14.27 -33.38
C LYS A 364 8.18 -15.53 -33.88
N LEU A 365 7.58 -16.11 -34.91
CA LEU A 365 8.11 -17.24 -35.64
C LEU A 365 8.35 -16.88 -37.10
N VAL A 366 9.47 -17.36 -37.63
CA VAL A 366 9.82 -17.25 -39.05
C VAL A 366 9.92 -18.68 -39.58
N ASN A 367 9.05 -19.03 -40.52
CA ASN A 367 8.92 -20.40 -41.07
C ASN A 367 8.76 -21.48 -39.99
N GLY A 368 8.03 -21.17 -38.92
CA GLY A 368 7.77 -22.10 -37.81
C GLY A 368 8.88 -22.18 -36.76
N ILE A 369 10.00 -21.49 -36.92
CA ILE A 369 11.08 -21.43 -35.94
C ILE A 369 10.89 -20.21 -35.04
N LEU A 370 10.99 -20.38 -33.73
CA LEU A 370 10.92 -19.29 -32.75
C LEU A 370 12.13 -18.35 -32.91
N THR A 371 11.87 -17.09 -33.23
CA THR A 371 12.93 -16.08 -33.47
C THR A 371 12.96 -14.95 -32.45
N GLU A 372 11.83 -14.68 -31.78
CA GLU A 372 11.75 -13.57 -30.83
C GLU A 372 10.67 -13.82 -29.77
N VAL A 373 10.99 -13.49 -28.51
CA VAL A 373 10.06 -13.47 -27.38
C VAL A 373 10.19 -12.12 -26.68
N ILE A 374 9.07 -11.42 -26.53
CA ILE A 374 8.98 -10.13 -25.82
C ILE A 374 7.91 -10.26 -24.76
N ARG A 375 8.26 -10.00 -23.50
CA ARG A 375 7.31 -9.92 -22.39
C ARG A 375 7.33 -8.51 -21.87
N ASP A 376 6.14 -7.91 -21.75
CA ASP A 376 6.07 -6.52 -21.33
C ASP A 376 4.73 -6.11 -20.71
N CYS A 377 4.67 -4.93 -20.10
CA CYS A 377 3.40 -4.26 -19.82
C CYS A 377 2.83 -3.61 -21.09
N SER A 378 1.51 -3.52 -21.17
CA SER A 378 0.83 -2.93 -22.34
C SER A 378 -0.46 -2.22 -21.94
N SER A 379 -0.70 -1.07 -22.59
CA SER A 379 -1.92 -0.28 -22.49
C SER A 379 -3.04 -0.80 -23.36
N ASN A 380 -2.69 -1.53 -24.42
CA ASN A 380 -3.65 -2.10 -25.35
C ASN A 380 -3.13 -3.44 -25.85
N CYS A 381 -3.71 -4.52 -25.35
CA CYS A 381 -3.32 -5.89 -25.70
C CYS A 381 -4.54 -6.62 -26.25
N ASN A 382 -4.47 -7.01 -27.53
CA ASN A 382 -5.50 -7.81 -28.18
C ASN A 382 -4.92 -9.19 -28.47
N PRO A 383 -5.41 -10.27 -27.85
CA PRO A 383 -4.85 -11.60 -28.03
C PRO A 383 -5.15 -12.11 -29.45
N ARG A 384 -4.19 -11.96 -30.36
CA ARG A 384 -4.32 -12.35 -31.76
C ARG A 384 -2.99 -12.80 -32.35
N CYS A 385 -3.06 -13.74 -33.28
CA CYS A 385 -1.96 -14.10 -34.15
C CYS A 385 -2.12 -13.47 -35.54
N SER A 386 -1.08 -12.82 -36.04
CA SER A 386 -1.02 -12.25 -37.38
C SER A 386 0.04 -12.96 -38.21
N ARG A 387 -0.28 -13.28 -39.48
CA ARG A 387 0.67 -13.83 -40.46
C ARG A 387 0.98 -12.78 -41.51
N LYS A 388 2.25 -12.61 -41.86
CA LYS A 388 2.72 -11.73 -42.93
C LYS A 388 3.82 -12.40 -43.75
N GLY A 389 3.86 -12.12 -45.05
CA GLY A 389 5.00 -12.39 -45.92
C GLY A 389 4.65 -13.02 -47.27
N TYR A 390 5.45 -12.68 -48.28
CA TYR A 390 5.45 -13.27 -49.62
C TYR A 390 6.74 -14.09 -49.75
N GLY A 391 6.68 -15.41 -49.52
CA GLY A 391 7.83 -16.32 -49.60
C GLY A 391 8.51 -16.70 -48.27
N ILE A 392 8.36 -15.89 -47.22
CA ILE A 392 8.77 -16.22 -45.84
C ILE A 392 7.57 -15.99 -44.93
N THR A 393 7.15 -17.02 -44.19
CA THR A 393 5.98 -16.91 -43.31
C THR A 393 6.40 -16.39 -41.94
N VAL A 394 6.00 -15.16 -41.61
CA VAL A 394 6.21 -14.56 -40.29
C VAL A 394 4.90 -14.60 -39.52
N LEU A 395 4.87 -15.37 -38.42
CA LEU A 395 3.74 -15.46 -37.50
C LEU A 395 4.07 -14.71 -36.22
N THR A 396 3.26 -13.71 -35.86
CA THR A 396 3.38 -12.96 -34.59
C THR A 396 2.13 -13.19 -33.75
N CYS A 397 2.29 -13.70 -32.54
CA CYS A 397 1.18 -14.00 -31.62
C CYS A 397 1.30 -13.18 -30.34
N ASP A 398 0.22 -12.50 -29.97
CA ASP A 398 0.07 -11.74 -28.74
C ASP A 398 -0.81 -12.51 -27.75
N SER A 399 -0.40 -12.58 -26.48
CA SER A 399 -1.22 -13.06 -25.35
C SER A 399 -1.24 -12.04 -24.23
N CYS A 400 -2.38 -11.93 -23.55
CA CYS A 400 -2.70 -10.84 -22.65
C CYS A 400 -3.30 -11.38 -21.35
N CYS A 401 -2.98 -10.75 -20.22
CA CYS A 401 -3.59 -11.06 -18.93
C CYS A 401 -3.52 -9.82 -18.00
N ASN A 402 -4.31 -9.82 -16.92
CA ASN A 402 -4.54 -8.64 -16.08
C ASN A 402 -4.18 -8.84 -14.59
N THR A 403 -3.42 -9.87 -14.26
CA THR A 403 -2.96 -10.15 -12.89
C THR A 403 -1.43 -10.06 -12.80
N SER A 404 -0.87 -9.75 -11.63
CA SER A 404 0.58 -9.59 -11.52
C SER A 404 1.31 -10.90 -11.83
N LYS A 405 2.33 -10.81 -12.69
CA LYS A 405 3.25 -11.88 -13.14
C LYS A 405 2.57 -12.99 -13.94
N CYS A 406 1.41 -12.70 -14.54
CA CYS A 406 0.65 -13.67 -15.30
C CYS A 406 1.22 -13.97 -16.69
N ASN A 407 2.10 -13.12 -17.22
CA ASN A 407 2.69 -13.29 -18.56
C ASN A 407 3.90 -14.22 -18.56
N ASN A 408 3.83 -15.36 -17.87
CA ASN A 408 4.90 -16.35 -17.73
C ASN A 408 4.76 -17.58 -18.64
N TRP A 409 3.83 -17.57 -19.59
CA TRP A 409 3.55 -18.72 -20.48
C TRP A 409 4.80 -19.29 -21.16
N SER A 410 4.88 -20.61 -21.25
CA SER A 410 5.91 -21.29 -22.02
C SER A 410 5.64 -21.17 -23.53
N SER A 411 6.68 -21.28 -24.36
CA SER A 411 6.51 -21.28 -25.83
C SER A 411 5.51 -22.34 -26.30
N GLN A 412 5.45 -23.49 -25.62
CA GLN A 412 4.52 -24.60 -25.89
C GLN A 412 3.06 -24.25 -25.58
N GLU A 413 2.82 -23.51 -24.50
CA GLU A 413 1.46 -23.08 -24.10
C GLU A 413 0.84 -22.09 -25.10
N PHE A 414 1.64 -21.23 -25.74
CA PHE A 414 1.14 -20.35 -26.82
C PHE A 414 0.54 -21.13 -28.00
N PHE A 415 0.99 -22.35 -28.27
CA PHE A 415 0.44 -23.18 -29.34
C PHE A 415 -0.87 -23.87 -28.94
N SER A 416 -1.08 -24.13 -27.64
CA SER A 416 -2.30 -24.76 -27.12
C SER A 416 -3.52 -23.82 -27.10
N SER A 417 -3.31 -22.50 -26.96
CA SER A 417 -4.40 -21.50 -27.03
C SER A 417 -4.77 -21.11 -28.47
N SER A 418 -3.92 -21.47 -29.44
CA SER A 418 -4.21 -21.35 -30.87
C SER A 418 -5.20 -22.41 -31.37
N SER A 419 -5.41 -23.52 -30.66
CA SER A 419 -6.34 -24.58 -31.09
C SER A 419 -7.79 -24.32 -30.64
N THR A 420 -8.02 -23.49 -29.62
CA THR A 420 -9.36 -23.15 -29.11
C THR A 420 -10.07 -22.03 -29.88
N VAL A 421 -9.42 -21.36 -30.82
CA VAL A 421 -10.04 -20.36 -31.72
C VAL A 421 -10.63 -21.00 -33.00
N ARG A 422 -10.62 -22.35 -33.11
CA ARG A 422 -11.14 -23.06 -34.29
C ARG A 422 -12.57 -23.58 -34.20
N SER A 423 -13.32 -23.26 -33.15
CA SER A 423 -14.64 -23.87 -32.92
C SER A 423 -15.69 -22.88 -32.43
N SER A 424 -16.04 -21.90 -33.27
CA SER A 424 -17.31 -21.17 -33.11
C SER A 424 -17.65 -20.29 -34.32
N VAL A 425 -17.60 -20.81 -35.56
CA VAL A 425 -18.27 -20.19 -36.72
C VAL A 425 -18.74 -21.28 -37.71
N THR A 426 -20.02 -21.61 -37.57
CA THR A 426 -21.01 -22.01 -38.61
C THR A 426 -20.94 -23.32 -39.40
N LEU A 427 -22.05 -24.06 -39.23
CA LEU A 427 -23.02 -24.56 -40.23
C LEU A 427 -22.75 -25.88 -40.97
N ASN A 428 -23.63 -26.85 -40.64
CA ASN A 428 -24.28 -27.87 -41.47
C ASN A 428 -23.78 -28.04 -42.90
N PHE A 429 -23.40 -29.28 -43.27
CA PHE A 429 -24.06 -29.99 -44.37
C PHE A 429 -23.87 -31.50 -44.26
N ASP A 430 -24.99 -32.19 -44.47
CA ASP A 430 -25.20 -33.62 -44.72
C ASP A 430 -24.09 -34.32 -45.50
N LEU A 431 -23.75 -35.56 -45.10
CA LEU A 431 -23.38 -36.62 -46.04
C LEU A 431 -23.90 -37.99 -45.56
N ARG A 432 -25.02 -38.38 -46.19
CA ARG A 432 -25.46 -39.76 -46.43
C ARG A 432 -24.46 -40.46 -47.40
N LYS A 433 -24.40 -41.79 -47.30
CA LYS A 433 -23.59 -42.79 -48.06
C LYS A 433 -22.20 -43.04 -47.44
N ASN A 434 -21.82 -44.24 -47.03
CA ASN A 434 -22.28 -45.61 -47.32
C ASN A 434 -22.59 -46.41 -46.06
#